data_AF-A0A9D4D655-F1
#
_entry.id   AF-A0A9D4D655-F1
#
_cell.length_a   1.000
_cell.length_b   1.000
_cell.length_c   1.000
_cell.angle_alpha   90.00
_cell.angle_beta   90.00
_cell.angle_gamma   90.00
#
_symmetry.space_group_name_H-M   'P 1'
#
loop_
_entity.id
_entity.type
_entity.pdbx_description
1 polymer ?
#
loop_
_entity_poly.entity_id
_entity_poly.type
_entity_poly.pdbx_seq_one_letter_code
_entity_poly.pdbx_strand_id
1 'polypeptide(L)'
;MGKSAAEKMREYRQRLKDNAEKYEAYLTKAKQRKKRNYVLVNQLSSTEKKRRREKNRNDVRAHRIKKRIERVDIPQPCTSLSKSGYETPESADRLIMNMSFPNRRNGPRKRVQRALSKKNREYKELKLKFENIRKKYRTNLSRLQRIKKKQRYETQQGQIQNEKQLAESNTPRRQTDELIRSAGFTKQQSRRVRKQLLFANVVQSELQKSRQRIKRGERGILGGLIGGKIIIKYRLARSVNKSTGLGRNTLSGGRSSCLAFW
;
A
#
# COMPACT_ATOMS: atom_id res chain seq x y z
N MET A 1 -22.35 29.28 -37.15
CA MET A 1 -21.04 28.58 -37.28
C MET A 1 -21.05 27.34 -36.40
N GLY A 2 -21.20 26.15 -36.99
CA GLY A 2 -21.19 24.89 -36.23
C GLY A 2 -19.77 24.52 -35.78
N LYS A 3 -19.61 24.12 -34.51
CA LYS A 3 -18.30 23.67 -33.98
C LYS A 3 -17.76 22.50 -34.81
N SER A 4 -16.46 22.52 -35.09
CA SER A 4 -15.78 21.44 -35.82
C SER A 4 -15.81 20.12 -35.03
N ALA A 5 -15.75 18.98 -35.71
CA ALA A 5 -15.75 17.66 -35.06
C ALA A 5 -14.58 17.51 -34.05
N ALA A 6 -13.44 18.13 -34.36
CA ALA A 6 -12.28 18.16 -33.47
C ALA A 6 -12.56 18.96 -32.18
N GLU A 7 -13.27 20.09 -32.30
CA GLU A 7 -13.65 20.93 -31.16
C GLU A 7 -14.71 20.26 -30.29
N LYS A 8 -15.72 19.63 -30.91
CA LYS A 8 -16.72 18.81 -30.20
C LYS A 8 -16.06 17.70 -29.37
N MET A 9 -15.06 17.03 -29.93
CA MET A 9 -14.28 16.00 -29.22
C MET A 9 -13.38 16.58 -28.12
N ARG A 10 -12.87 17.80 -28.29
CA ARG A 10 -12.08 18.50 -27.28
C ARG A 10 -12.93 18.89 -26.08
N GLU A 11 -14.11 19.47 -26.32
CA GLU A 11 -15.09 19.82 -25.28
C GLU A 11 -15.60 18.57 -24.54
N TYR A 12 -15.87 17.48 -25.27
CA TYR A 12 -16.24 16.21 -24.66
C TYR A 12 -15.16 15.67 -23.71
N ARG A 13 -13.88 15.75 -24.11
CA ARG A 13 -12.74 15.36 -23.27
C ARG A 13 -12.55 16.27 -22.05
N GLN A 14 -12.87 17.56 -22.16
CA GLN A 14 -12.84 18.50 -21.05
C GLN A 14 -13.97 18.20 -20.05
N ARG A 15 -15.22 18.08 -20.52
CA ARG A 15 -16.38 17.68 -19.69
C ARG A 15 -16.16 16.35 -18.96
N LEU A 16 -15.45 15.41 -19.58
CA LEU A 16 -15.07 14.15 -18.96
C LEU A 16 -14.01 14.30 -17.88
N LYS A 17 -13.08 15.26 -17.99
CA LYS A 17 -12.05 15.55 -16.98
C LYS A 17 -12.63 16.32 -15.79
N ASP A 18 -13.55 17.24 -16.05
CA ASP A 18 -14.18 18.07 -15.01
C ASP A 18 -15.07 17.23 -14.08
N ASN A 19 -15.59 16.11 -14.57
CA ASN A 19 -16.30 15.11 -13.76
C ASN A 19 -15.34 14.02 -13.25
N ALA A 20 -14.70 14.25 -12.11
CA ALA A 20 -13.67 13.36 -11.55
C ALA A 20 -14.08 11.87 -11.48
N GLU A 21 -15.30 11.56 -11.03
CA GLU A 21 -15.79 10.18 -10.93
C GLU A 21 -15.96 9.50 -12.30
N LYS A 22 -16.48 10.23 -13.29
CA LYS A 22 -16.63 9.74 -14.66
C LYS A 22 -15.27 9.62 -15.35
N TYR A 23 -14.32 10.49 -15.03
CA TYR A 23 -12.94 10.42 -15.49
C TYR A 23 -12.23 9.16 -14.98
N GLU A 24 -12.37 8.86 -13.69
CA GLU A 24 -11.80 7.64 -13.10
C GLU A 24 -12.44 6.37 -13.67
N ALA A 25 -13.77 6.35 -13.81
CA ALA A 25 -14.49 5.26 -14.48
C ALA A 25 -14.06 5.07 -15.94
N TYR A 26 -13.77 6.17 -16.65
CA TYR A 26 -13.21 6.11 -18.00
C TYR A 26 -11.80 5.53 -18.03
N LEU A 27 -10.91 5.99 -17.13
CA LEU A 27 -9.54 5.51 -17.03
C LEU A 27 -9.47 4.03 -16.65
N THR A 28 -10.35 3.56 -15.74
CA THR A 28 -10.43 2.15 -15.35
C THR A 28 -10.90 1.28 -16.52
N LYS A 29 -11.95 1.67 -17.25
CA LYS A 29 -12.38 0.98 -18.49
C LYS A 29 -11.28 0.96 -19.55
N ALA A 30 -10.54 2.06 -19.73
CA ALA A 30 -9.42 2.12 -20.66
C ALA A 30 -8.26 1.18 -20.24
N LYS A 31 -7.93 1.11 -18.94
CA LYS A 31 -6.97 0.15 -18.39
C LYS A 31 -7.41 -1.29 -18.62
N GLN A 32 -8.69 -1.60 -18.42
CA GLN A 32 -9.24 -2.92 -18.68
C GLN A 32 -9.18 -3.31 -20.16
N ARG A 33 -9.51 -2.39 -21.09
CA ARG A 33 -9.36 -2.62 -22.54
C ARG A 33 -7.91 -2.92 -22.92
N LYS A 34 -6.96 -2.14 -22.39
CA LYS A 34 -5.52 -2.41 -22.59
C LYS A 34 -5.10 -3.77 -22.05
N LYS A 35 -5.61 -4.19 -20.89
CA LYS A 35 -5.32 -5.50 -20.28
C LYS A 35 -5.90 -6.65 -21.10
N ARG A 36 -7.13 -6.52 -21.60
CA ARG A 36 -7.79 -7.53 -22.46
C ARG A 36 -7.04 -7.74 -23.77
N ASN A 37 -6.56 -6.65 -24.39
CA ASN A 37 -5.85 -6.71 -25.67
C ASN A 37 -4.33 -6.91 -25.49
N TYR A 38 -3.85 -7.19 -24.28
CA TYR A 38 -2.43 -7.38 -24.02
C TYR A 38 -2.00 -8.81 -24.34
N VAL A 39 -1.23 -8.97 -25.42
CA VAL A 39 -0.59 -10.24 -25.77
C VAL A 39 0.73 -10.40 -25.00
N LEU A 40 0.92 -11.55 -24.36
CA LEU A 40 2.14 -11.88 -23.62
C LEU A 40 3.34 -11.98 -24.57
N VAL A 41 4.53 -11.61 -24.08
CA VAL A 41 5.75 -11.58 -24.91
C VAL A 41 6.06 -12.94 -25.53
N ASN A 42 5.77 -14.03 -24.82
CA ASN A 42 6.06 -15.39 -25.28
C ASN A 42 5.19 -15.81 -26.47
N GLN A 43 3.99 -15.23 -26.59
CA GLN A 43 3.03 -15.50 -27.68
C GLN A 43 3.28 -14.65 -28.94
N LEU A 44 4.23 -13.71 -28.90
CA LEU A 44 4.57 -12.86 -30.03
C LEU A 44 5.61 -13.52 -30.94
N SER A 45 5.46 -13.28 -32.24
CA SER A 45 6.48 -13.58 -33.24
C SER A 45 7.77 -12.77 -33.01
N SER A 46 8.89 -13.20 -33.59
CA SER A 46 10.18 -12.51 -33.49
C SER A 46 10.13 -11.08 -34.04
N THR A 47 9.40 -10.88 -35.14
CA THR A 47 9.19 -9.58 -35.79
C THR A 47 8.37 -8.63 -34.91
N GLU A 48 7.28 -9.11 -34.30
CA GLU A 48 6.46 -8.33 -33.37
C GLU A 48 7.21 -8.01 -32.07
N LYS A 49 8.03 -8.93 -31.56
CA LYS A 49 8.94 -8.67 -30.43
C LYS A 49 9.87 -7.51 -30.74
N LYS A 50 10.45 -7.46 -31.95
CA LYS A 50 11.33 -6.37 -32.40
C LYS A 50 10.56 -5.04 -32.49
N ARG A 51 9.39 -5.02 -33.13
CA ARG A 51 8.51 -3.84 -33.22
C ARG A 51 8.12 -3.30 -31.83
N ARG A 52 7.77 -4.19 -30.89
CA ARG A 52 7.41 -3.81 -29.51
C ARG A 52 8.60 -3.20 -28.76
N ARG A 53 9.81 -3.77 -28.92
CA ARG A 53 11.04 -3.21 -28.32
C ARG A 53 11.35 -1.82 -28.89
N GLU A 54 11.21 -1.63 -30.19
CA GLU A 54 11.45 -0.36 -30.86
C GLU A 54 10.46 0.72 -30.42
N LYS A 55 9.17 0.39 -30.40
CA LYS A 55 8.13 1.28 -29.86
C LYS A 55 8.43 1.69 -28.43
N ASN A 56 8.77 0.74 -27.55
CA ASN A 56 9.11 1.05 -26.16
C ASN A 56 10.37 1.95 -26.05
N ARG A 57 11.38 1.76 -26.91
CA ARG A 57 12.56 2.65 -26.95
C ARG A 57 12.17 4.07 -27.34
N ASN A 58 11.31 4.22 -28.34
CA ASN A 58 10.83 5.52 -28.81
C ASN A 58 9.97 6.21 -27.74
N ASP A 59 9.07 5.48 -27.07
CA ASP A 59 8.25 6.00 -25.97
C ASP A 59 9.14 6.52 -24.81
N VAL A 60 10.19 5.77 -24.45
CA VAL A 60 11.15 6.18 -23.42
C VAL A 60 11.95 7.42 -23.85
N ARG A 61 12.38 7.50 -25.10
CA ARG A 61 13.06 8.69 -25.64
C ARG A 61 12.16 9.91 -25.61
N ALA A 62 10.94 9.80 -26.13
CA ALA A 62 9.95 10.88 -26.13
C ALA A 62 9.64 11.35 -24.70
N HIS A 63 9.46 10.43 -23.75
CA HIS A 63 9.27 10.77 -22.34
C HIS A 63 10.47 11.52 -21.75
N ARG A 64 11.71 11.11 -22.05
CA ARG A 64 12.92 11.82 -21.59
C ARG A 64 13.01 13.23 -22.15
N ILE A 65 12.66 13.42 -23.42
CA ILE A 65 12.63 14.73 -24.07
C ILE A 65 11.56 15.61 -23.41
N LYS A 66 10.33 15.11 -23.26
CA LYS A 66 9.23 15.82 -22.58
C LYS A 66 9.63 16.26 -21.16
N LYS A 67 10.23 15.36 -20.39
CA LYS A 67 10.70 15.66 -19.03
C LYS A 67 11.87 16.65 -18.99
N ARG A 68 12.68 16.71 -20.06
CA ARG A 68 13.74 17.72 -20.18
C ARG A 68 13.14 19.09 -20.46
N ILE A 69 12.16 19.18 -21.36
CA ILE A 69 11.42 20.41 -21.67
C ILE A 69 10.68 20.92 -20.43
N GLU A 70 9.89 20.06 -19.76
CA GLU A 70 9.17 20.42 -18.52
C GLU A 70 10.09 20.90 -17.38
N ARG A 71 11.38 20.55 -17.40
CA ARG A 71 12.35 21.03 -16.40
C ARG A 71 12.96 22.38 -16.75
N VAL A 72 12.95 22.76 -18.02
CA VAL A 72 13.43 24.06 -18.50
C VAL A 72 12.37 25.13 -18.29
N ASP A 73 11.08 24.75 -18.37
CA ASP A 73 9.95 25.68 -18.25
C ASP A 73 9.47 25.93 -16.80
N ILE A 74 10.15 25.39 -15.78
CA ILE A 74 9.89 25.73 -14.38
C ILE A 74 10.92 26.79 -13.98
N PRO A 75 10.53 28.07 -13.77
CA PRO A 75 11.38 29.03 -13.09
C PRO A 75 11.71 28.42 -11.73
N GLN A 76 12.98 28.09 -11.50
CA GLN A 76 13.39 27.63 -10.18
C GLN A 76 13.11 28.77 -9.19
N PRO A 77 12.41 28.53 -8.07
CA PRO A 77 12.44 29.47 -6.96
C PRO A 77 13.86 29.47 -6.42
N CYS A 78 14.56 30.55 -6.70
CA CYS A 78 15.89 30.87 -6.19
C CYS A 78 15.83 30.90 -4.67
N THR A 79 16.08 29.76 -4.03
CA THR A 79 16.39 29.69 -2.60
C THR A 79 17.88 29.94 -2.45
N SER A 80 18.29 31.17 -2.75
CA SER A 80 19.58 31.71 -2.34
C SER A 80 19.53 32.00 -0.84
N LEU A 81 19.70 30.94 -0.05
CA LEU A 81 20.16 31.11 1.32
C LEU A 81 21.59 31.66 1.25
N SER A 82 21.71 32.92 1.62
CA SER A 82 22.93 33.69 1.81
C SER A 82 24.07 32.84 2.39
N LYS A 83 25.10 32.59 1.56
CA LYS A 83 26.46 32.34 1.99
C LYS A 83 27.38 33.21 1.15
N SER A 84 27.87 34.26 1.81
CA SER A 84 29.06 35.07 1.51
C SER A 84 29.20 35.58 0.08
N GLY A 85 29.04 36.89 -0.06
CA GLY A 85 29.25 37.68 -1.27
C GLY A 85 30.63 37.48 -1.90
N TYR A 86 30.70 36.54 -2.83
CA TYR A 86 31.57 36.63 -3.99
C TYR A 86 30.67 36.46 -5.19
N GLU A 87 30.30 37.58 -5.79
CA GLU A 87 29.84 37.60 -7.17
C GLU A 87 30.92 36.91 -7.99
N THR A 88 30.59 35.79 -8.61
CA THR A 88 31.37 35.29 -9.74
C THR A 88 30.99 36.15 -10.94
N PRO A 89 31.84 37.07 -11.41
CA PRO A 89 31.65 37.61 -12.75
C PRO A 89 31.80 36.43 -13.71
N GLU A 90 30.80 36.22 -14.56
CA GLU A 90 30.83 35.26 -15.67
C GLU A 90 31.91 35.60 -16.73
N SER A 91 32.68 36.66 -16.49
CA SER A 91 33.86 37.09 -17.21
C SER A 91 35.07 37.22 -16.25
N ALA A 92 35.36 36.18 -15.45
CA ALA A 92 36.72 36.05 -14.93
C ALA A 92 37.61 35.67 -16.12
N ASP A 93 38.08 36.71 -16.81
CA ASP A 93 39.30 36.67 -17.58
C ASP A 93 40.28 35.76 -16.85
N ARG A 94 40.68 34.68 -17.54
CA ARG A 94 41.70 33.77 -17.02
C ARG A 94 42.85 34.67 -16.59
N LEU A 95 43.16 34.69 -15.30
CA LEU A 95 44.28 35.45 -14.77
C LEU A 95 45.56 34.78 -15.30
N ILE A 96 45.95 35.14 -16.53
CA ILE A 96 47.16 34.65 -17.17
C ILE A 96 48.31 35.42 -16.52
N MET A 97 48.84 34.88 -15.42
CA MET A 97 50.12 35.33 -14.89
C MET A 97 51.21 35.03 -15.92
N ASN A 98 51.54 36.03 -16.73
CA ASN A 98 52.68 36.00 -17.65
C ASN A 98 53.97 36.10 -16.84
N MET A 99 54.40 34.97 -16.28
CA MET A 99 55.69 34.86 -15.62
C MET A 99 56.77 34.72 -16.70
N SER A 100 57.49 35.82 -16.96
CA SER A 100 58.67 35.82 -17.81
C SER A 100 59.77 35.00 -17.14
N PHE A 101 60.11 33.86 -17.71
CA PHE A 101 61.24 33.05 -17.29
C PHE A 101 62.20 32.88 -18.47
N PRO A 102 63.50 33.11 -18.29
CA PRO A 102 64.49 32.89 -19.34
C PRO A 102 64.42 31.44 -19.82
N ASN A 103 64.43 31.25 -21.15
CA ASN A 103 64.12 29.99 -21.80
C ASN A 103 65.32 29.01 -21.74
N ARG A 104 65.63 28.51 -20.54
CA ARG A 104 66.71 27.52 -20.31
C ARG A 104 66.15 26.09 -20.39
N ARG A 105 66.93 25.15 -20.93
CA ARG A 105 66.64 23.70 -20.87
C ARG A 105 66.56 23.31 -19.37
N ASN A 106 65.42 22.78 -18.91
CA ASN A 106 65.10 22.54 -17.48
C ASN A 106 65.04 23.79 -16.57
N GLY A 107 64.68 24.96 -17.11
CA GLY A 107 64.50 26.18 -16.34
C GLY A 107 63.36 26.12 -15.30
N PRO A 108 63.29 27.12 -14.39
CA PRO A 108 62.30 27.21 -13.32
C PRO A 108 60.85 27.11 -13.84
N ARG A 109 60.56 27.67 -15.02
CA ARG A 109 59.26 27.55 -15.71
C ARG A 109 58.80 26.10 -15.89
N LYS A 110 59.69 25.22 -16.37
CA LYS A 110 59.36 23.79 -16.59
C LYS A 110 59.11 23.08 -15.26
N ARG A 111 59.85 23.42 -14.20
CA ARG A 111 59.65 22.86 -12.85
C ARG A 111 58.29 23.26 -12.28
N VAL A 112 57.94 24.54 -12.35
CA VAL A 112 56.63 25.06 -11.92
C VAL A 112 55.51 24.42 -12.73
N GLN A 113 55.64 24.33 -14.06
CA GLN A 113 54.63 23.71 -14.92
C GLN A 113 54.43 22.22 -14.61
N ARG A 114 55.51 21.47 -14.33
CA ARG A 114 55.42 20.07 -13.88
C ARG A 114 54.72 19.96 -12.53
N ALA A 115 55.04 20.83 -11.58
CA ALA A 115 54.40 20.86 -10.27
C ALA A 115 52.89 21.17 -10.38
N LEU A 116 52.52 22.16 -11.18
CA LEU A 116 51.12 22.50 -11.47
C LEU A 116 50.40 21.37 -12.19
N SER A 117 51.05 20.71 -13.15
CA SER A 117 50.49 19.54 -13.83
C SER A 117 50.21 18.40 -12.85
N LYS A 118 51.14 18.12 -11.93
CA LYS A 118 50.96 17.12 -10.87
C LYS A 118 49.78 17.48 -9.95
N LYS A 119 49.71 18.72 -9.48
CA LYS A 119 48.60 19.20 -8.63
C LYS A 119 47.25 19.18 -9.35
N ASN A 120 47.22 19.50 -10.63
CA ASN A 120 46.01 19.40 -11.44
C ASN A 120 45.54 17.95 -11.63
N ARG A 121 46.46 16.99 -11.71
CA ARG A 121 46.09 15.55 -11.72
C ARG A 121 45.51 15.13 -10.37
N GLU A 122 46.17 15.49 -9.27
CA GLU A 122 45.69 15.23 -7.91
C GLU A 122 44.28 15.83 -7.70
N TYR A 123 44.05 17.07 -8.14
CA TYR A 123 42.74 17.71 -8.06
C TYR A 123 41.67 16.97 -8.87
N LYS A 124 41.98 16.52 -10.09
CA LYS A 124 41.06 15.73 -10.92
C LYS A 124 40.72 14.39 -10.25
N GLU A 125 41.70 13.71 -9.67
CA GLU A 125 41.49 12.48 -8.92
C GLU A 125 40.59 12.69 -7.70
N LEU A 126 40.86 13.74 -6.91
CA LEU A 126 40.03 14.14 -5.76
C LEU A 126 38.59 14.45 -6.19
N LYS A 127 38.40 15.18 -7.30
CA LYS A 127 37.08 15.48 -7.85
C LYS A 127 36.32 14.21 -8.26
N LEU A 128 37.00 13.26 -8.89
CA LEU A 128 36.42 11.95 -9.23
C LEU A 128 36.05 11.14 -7.98
N LYS A 129 36.93 11.10 -6.97
CA LYS A 129 36.67 10.44 -5.68
C LYS A 129 35.45 11.05 -4.99
N PHE A 130 35.34 12.38 -4.96
CA PHE A 130 34.20 13.08 -4.39
C PHE A 130 32.89 12.74 -5.09
N GLU A 131 32.86 12.78 -6.44
CA GLU A 131 31.67 12.39 -7.21
C GLU A 131 31.29 10.92 -7.00
N ASN A 132 32.27 10.03 -6.86
CA ASN A 132 32.02 8.61 -6.54
C ASN A 132 31.42 8.44 -5.14
N ILE A 133 31.92 9.15 -4.13
CA ILE A 133 31.35 9.14 -2.77
C ILE A 133 29.92 9.70 -2.80
N ARG A 134 29.68 10.80 -3.52
CA ARG A 134 28.36 11.39 -3.68
C ARG A 134 27.36 10.43 -4.32
N LYS A 135 27.79 9.67 -5.34
CA LYS A 135 26.98 8.60 -5.95
C LYS A 135 26.67 7.49 -4.95
N LYS A 136 27.68 6.99 -4.21
CA LYS A 136 27.50 5.97 -3.16
C LYS A 136 26.52 6.42 -2.07
N TYR A 137 26.60 7.68 -1.65
CA TYR A 137 25.69 8.27 -0.68
C TYR A 137 24.23 8.25 -1.19
N ARG A 138 23.99 8.68 -2.44
CA ARG A 138 22.66 8.65 -3.06
C ARG A 138 22.09 7.23 -3.18
N THR A 139 22.92 6.25 -3.55
CA THR A 139 22.49 4.85 -3.64
C THR A 139 22.15 4.28 -2.26
N ASN A 140 22.94 4.62 -1.24
CA ASN A 140 22.71 4.17 0.14
C ASN A 140 21.43 4.79 0.72
N LEU A 141 21.19 6.09 0.50
CA LEU A 141 19.92 6.73 0.88
C LEU A 141 18.72 6.03 0.23
N SER A 142 18.80 5.73 -1.07
CA SER A 142 17.73 5.02 -1.77
C SER A 142 17.51 3.61 -1.22
N ARG A 143 18.58 2.91 -0.82
CA ARG A 143 18.50 1.59 -0.18
C ARG A 143 17.84 1.68 1.20
N LEU A 144 18.22 2.66 2.02
CA LEU A 144 17.62 2.90 3.34
C LEU A 144 16.12 3.20 3.23
N GLN A 145 15.71 4.01 2.25
CA GLN A 145 14.28 4.29 2.00
C GLN A 145 13.51 3.02 1.63
N ARG A 146 14.08 2.13 0.81
CA ARG A 146 13.46 0.85 0.45
C ARG A 146 13.29 -0.06 1.67
N ILE A 147 14.31 -0.13 2.53
CA ILE A 147 14.26 -0.92 3.78
C ILE A 147 13.17 -0.38 4.70
N LYS A 148 13.14 0.93 4.95
CA LYS A 148 12.08 1.56 5.76
C LYS A 148 10.68 1.30 5.20
N LYS A 149 10.53 1.34 3.86
CA LYS A 149 9.26 1.04 3.21
C LYS A 149 8.84 -0.42 3.41
N LYS A 150 9.79 -1.36 3.28
CA LYS A 150 9.55 -2.79 3.52
C LYS A 150 9.10 -3.06 4.95
N GLN A 151 9.80 -2.48 5.93
CA GLN A 151 9.43 -2.58 7.34
C GLN A 151 8.01 -2.08 7.60
N ARG A 152 7.62 -0.93 7.04
CA ARG A 152 6.24 -0.42 7.16
C ARG A 152 5.19 -1.40 6.61
N TYR A 153 5.47 -2.04 5.47
CA TYR A 153 4.56 -3.04 4.91
C TYR A 153 4.49 -4.30 5.79
N GLU A 154 5.62 -4.77 6.33
CA GLU A 154 5.67 -5.92 7.23
C GLU A 154 4.90 -5.64 8.53
N THR A 155 5.07 -4.45 9.13
CA THR A 155 4.31 -4.02 10.31
C THR A 155 2.80 -3.93 10.02
N GLN A 156 2.41 -3.36 8.88
CA GLN A 156 1.00 -3.26 8.48
C GLN A 156 0.38 -4.65 8.23
N GLN A 157 1.12 -5.57 7.59
CA GLN A 157 0.65 -6.93 7.39
C GLN A 157 0.53 -7.70 8.71
N GLY A 158 1.49 -7.53 9.64
CA GLY A 158 1.41 -8.08 10.98
C GLY A 158 0.22 -7.55 11.76
N GLN A 159 -0.06 -6.25 11.69
CA GLN A 159 -1.25 -5.65 12.31
C GLN A 159 -2.55 -6.20 11.72
N ILE A 160 -2.67 -6.31 10.38
CA ILE A 160 -3.85 -6.89 9.72
C ILE A 160 -4.03 -8.36 10.10
N GLN A 161 -2.95 -9.13 10.23
CA GLN A 161 -3.02 -10.53 10.67
C GLN A 161 -3.42 -10.63 12.14
N ASN A 162 -2.90 -9.77 13.02
CA ASN A 162 -3.26 -9.74 14.44
C ASN A 162 -4.71 -9.29 14.63
N GLU A 163 -5.20 -8.28 13.90
CA GLU A 163 -6.60 -7.85 13.92
C GLU A 163 -7.54 -8.96 13.42
N LYS A 164 -7.17 -9.67 12.35
CA LYS A 164 -7.94 -10.84 11.88
C LYS A 164 -7.95 -11.97 12.91
N GLN A 165 -6.81 -12.27 13.54
CA GLN A 165 -6.74 -13.28 14.59
C GLN A 165 -7.55 -12.88 15.83
N LEU A 166 -7.55 -11.60 16.21
CA LEU A 166 -8.36 -11.05 17.31
C LEU A 166 -9.87 -11.04 16.98
N ALA A 167 -10.23 -10.75 15.73
CA ALA A 167 -11.62 -10.84 15.28
C ALA A 167 -12.12 -12.29 15.22
N GLU A 168 -11.27 -13.22 14.80
CA GLU A 168 -11.61 -14.64 14.77
C GLU A 168 -11.67 -15.27 16.17
N SER A 169 -10.78 -14.88 17.11
CA SER A 169 -10.78 -15.36 18.50
C SER A 169 -12.04 -14.95 19.27
N ASN A 170 -12.68 -13.85 18.88
CA ASN A 170 -13.94 -13.38 19.47
C ASN A 170 -15.19 -14.13 18.99
N THR A 171 -15.05 -15.12 18.10
CA THR A 171 -16.21 -15.94 17.73
C THR A 171 -16.48 -17.01 18.79
N PRO A 172 -17.75 -17.25 19.18
CA PRO A 172 -18.10 -18.26 20.19
C PRO A 172 -17.57 -19.66 19.84
N ARG A 173 -17.44 -19.96 18.54
CA ARG A 173 -16.90 -21.22 18.04
C ARG A 173 -15.41 -21.37 18.31
N ARG A 174 -14.61 -20.33 18.09
CA ARG A 174 -13.17 -20.37 18.36
C ARG A 174 -12.86 -20.35 19.85
N GLN A 175 -13.61 -19.58 20.65
CA GLN A 175 -13.54 -19.65 22.12
C GLN A 175 -13.80 -21.06 22.63
N THR A 176 -14.80 -21.74 22.06
CA THR A 176 -15.10 -23.14 22.40
C THR A 176 -13.96 -24.07 22.03
N ASP A 177 -13.36 -23.89 20.85
CA ASP A 177 -12.23 -24.72 20.41
C ASP A 177 -10.95 -24.44 21.23
N GLU A 178 -10.71 -23.21 21.66
CA GLU A 178 -9.61 -22.84 22.56
C GLU A 178 -9.81 -23.45 23.95
N LEU A 179 -11.02 -23.37 24.53
CA LEU A 179 -11.34 -24.02 25.81
C LEU A 179 -11.18 -25.54 25.75
N ILE A 180 -11.56 -26.17 24.64
CA ILE A 180 -11.38 -27.62 24.46
C ILE A 180 -9.89 -27.97 24.37
N ARG A 181 -9.08 -27.13 23.69
CA ARG A 181 -7.63 -27.32 23.58
C ARG A 181 -6.93 -27.10 24.92
N SER A 182 -7.26 -26.03 25.64
CA SER A 182 -6.65 -25.72 26.93
C SER A 182 -7.01 -26.74 28.00
N ALA A 183 -8.22 -27.30 27.97
CA ALA A 183 -8.65 -28.38 28.86
C ALA A 183 -8.04 -29.75 28.52
N GLY A 184 -7.29 -29.88 27.42
CA GLY A 184 -6.60 -31.11 27.05
C GLY A 184 -7.53 -32.29 26.68
N PHE A 185 -8.78 -32.02 26.27
CA PHE A 185 -9.71 -33.11 25.95
C PHE A 185 -9.25 -33.95 24.76
N THR A 186 -9.44 -35.27 24.87
CA THR A 186 -9.23 -36.18 23.73
C THR A 186 -10.27 -35.93 22.62
N LYS A 187 -10.01 -36.41 21.39
CA LYS A 187 -10.93 -36.24 20.24
C LYS A 187 -12.32 -36.81 20.50
N GLN A 188 -12.45 -37.86 21.31
CA GLN A 188 -13.75 -38.46 21.63
C GLN A 188 -14.51 -37.65 22.68
N GLN A 189 -13.84 -37.21 23.75
CA GLN A 189 -14.42 -36.36 24.79
C GLN A 189 -14.84 -35.00 24.24
N SER A 190 -13.99 -34.37 23.44
CA SER A 190 -14.31 -33.09 22.79
C SER A 190 -15.56 -33.16 21.92
N ARG A 191 -15.80 -34.24 21.17
CA ARG A 191 -17.04 -34.41 20.38
C ARG A 191 -18.31 -34.44 21.23
N ARG A 192 -18.26 -35.01 22.44
CA ARG A 192 -19.41 -35.08 23.36
C ARG A 192 -19.75 -33.70 23.93
N VAL A 193 -18.73 -32.94 24.34
CA VAL A 193 -18.90 -31.70 25.10
C VAL A 193 -18.94 -30.45 24.21
N ARG A 194 -18.40 -30.49 22.98
CA ARG A 194 -18.28 -29.33 22.08
C ARG A 194 -19.60 -28.62 21.81
N LYS A 195 -20.71 -29.34 21.61
CA LYS A 195 -22.00 -28.69 21.33
C LYS A 195 -22.57 -27.97 22.55
N GLN A 196 -22.37 -28.53 23.75
CA GLN A 196 -22.83 -27.93 25.00
C GLN A 196 -22.00 -26.68 25.32
N LEU A 197 -20.67 -26.75 25.21
CA LEU A 197 -19.80 -25.59 25.39
C LEU A 197 -20.06 -24.51 24.34
N LEU A 198 -20.28 -24.89 23.08
CA LEU A 198 -20.64 -23.94 22.03
C LEU A 198 -21.95 -23.22 22.37
N PHE A 199 -22.96 -23.96 22.83
CA PHE A 199 -24.22 -23.37 23.26
C PHE A 199 -24.03 -22.39 24.41
N ALA A 200 -23.30 -22.79 25.47
CA ALA A 200 -23.01 -21.94 26.62
C ALA A 200 -22.30 -20.64 26.22
N ASN A 201 -21.23 -20.74 25.42
CA ASN A 201 -20.46 -19.59 24.95
C ASN A 201 -21.29 -18.66 24.05
N VAL A 202 -22.14 -19.22 23.19
CA VAL A 202 -23.04 -18.42 22.35
C VAL A 202 -24.06 -17.67 23.22
N VAL A 203 -24.71 -18.35 24.16
CA VAL A 203 -25.68 -17.73 25.08
C VAL A 203 -25.00 -16.62 25.89
N GLN A 204 -23.81 -16.87 26.44
CA GLN A 204 -23.04 -15.88 27.18
C GLN A 204 -22.68 -14.67 26.31
N SER A 205 -22.24 -14.89 25.06
CA SER A 205 -21.90 -13.81 24.13
C SER A 205 -23.10 -12.94 23.75
N GLU A 206 -24.29 -13.55 23.59
CA GLU A 206 -25.51 -12.82 23.26
C GLU A 206 -26.08 -12.09 24.48
N LEU A 207 -25.97 -12.66 25.69
CA LEU A 207 -26.28 -11.97 26.94
C LEU A 207 -25.38 -10.75 27.19
N GLN A 208 -24.09 -10.84 26.86
CA GLN A 208 -23.17 -9.70 26.95
C GLN A 208 -23.54 -8.61 25.95
N LYS A 209 -23.80 -8.97 24.68
CA LYS A 209 -24.24 -8.02 23.65
C LYS A 209 -25.59 -7.38 23.99
N SER A 210 -26.50 -8.15 24.58
CA SER A 210 -27.81 -7.64 24.96
C SER A 210 -27.73 -6.72 26.18
N ARG A 211 -26.89 -7.03 27.17
CA ARG A 211 -26.59 -6.11 28.29
C ARG A 211 -26.08 -4.76 27.80
N GLN A 212 -25.28 -4.74 26.74
CA GLN A 212 -24.77 -3.50 26.14
C GLN A 212 -25.82 -2.72 25.32
N ARG A 213 -26.91 -3.38 24.87
CA ARG A 213 -27.89 -2.80 23.94
C ARG A 213 -29.25 -2.46 24.56
N ILE A 214 -29.60 -3.03 25.71
CA ILE A 214 -30.97 -3.00 26.23
C ILE A 214 -31.19 -1.81 27.19
N LYS A 215 -32.19 -0.96 26.86
CA LYS A 215 -32.85 -0.06 27.81
C LYS A 215 -33.77 -0.89 28.73
N ARG A 216 -33.96 -0.46 29.99
CA ARG A 216 -34.53 -1.24 31.12
C ARG A 216 -35.88 -1.99 30.88
N GLY A 217 -36.61 -1.80 29.78
CA GLY A 217 -37.93 -2.40 29.52
C GLY A 217 -38.00 -3.65 28.62
N GLU A 218 -36.94 -4.05 27.89
CA GLU A 218 -37.06 -5.06 26.81
C GLU A 218 -36.60 -6.49 27.18
N ARG A 219 -36.71 -6.89 28.45
CA ARG A 219 -36.27 -8.22 28.91
C ARG A 219 -37.03 -9.38 28.26
N GLY A 220 -38.25 -9.18 27.77
CA GLY A 220 -39.04 -10.21 27.09
C GLY A 220 -38.54 -10.57 25.68
N ILE A 221 -37.88 -9.65 24.99
CA ILE A 221 -37.36 -9.86 23.62
C ILE A 221 -36.15 -10.81 23.63
N LEU A 222 -35.39 -10.79 24.73
CA LEU A 222 -34.24 -11.66 24.98
C LEU A 222 -34.60 -13.15 24.93
N GLY A 223 -35.73 -13.55 25.51
CA GLY A 223 -36.18 -14.95 25.51
C GLY A 223 -36.45 -15.49 24.11
N GLY A 224 -37.12 -14.70 23.26
CA GLY A 224 -37.40 -15.07 21.87
C GLY A 224 -36.17 -15.06 20.96
N LEU A 225 -35.21 -14.16 21.22
CA LEU A 225 -33.97 -14.06 20.44
C LEU A 225 -32.98 -15.18 20.80
N ILE A 226 -32.87 -15.50 22.10
CA ILE A 226 -32.02 -16.58 22.62
C ILE A 226 -32.61 -17.95 22.29
N GLY A 227 -33.93 -18.12 22.42
CA GLY A 227 -34.61 -19.40 22.15
C GLY A 227 -34.76 -19.71 20.66
N GLY A 228 -35.06 -18.71 19.81
CA GLY A 228 -35.32 -18.96 18.39
C GLY A 228 -34.09 -18.83 17.50
N LYS A 229 -33.53 -17.61 17.41
CA LYS A 229 -32.54 -17.26 16.38
C LYS A 229 -31.18 -17.92 16.62
N ILE A 230 -30.73 -18.00 17.88
CA ILE A 230 -29.47 -18.65 18.25
C ILE A 230 -29.51 -20.15 17.96
N ILE A 231 -30.57 -20.81 18.41
CA ILE A 231 -30.74 -22.26 18.27
C ILE A 231 -30.75 -22.66 16.79
N ILE A 232 -31.41 -21.87 15.93
CA ILE A 232 -31.45 -22.08 14.48
C ILE A 232 -30.07 -21.83 13.85
N LYS A 233 -29.45 -20.68 14.13
CA LYS A 233 -28.17 -20.26 13.51
C LYS A 233 -27.04 -21.27 13.76
N TYR A 234 -26.99 -21.85 14.96
CA TYR A 234 -25.94 -22.81 15.35
C TYR A 234 -26.40 -24.27 15.31
N ARG A 235 -27.62 -24.55 14.83
CA ARG A 235 -28.21 -25.91 14.73
C ARG A 235 -28.18 -26.67 16.07
N LEU A 236 -28.51 -25.98 17.16
CA LEU A 236 -28.44 -26.52 18.53
C LEU A 236 -29.77 -27.12 19.02
N ALA A 237 -30.82 -27.09 18.20
CA ALA A 237 -32.19 -27.48 18.56
C ALA A 237 -32.27 -28.87 19.22
N ARG A 238 -31.62 -29.87 18.61
CA ARG A 238 -31.61 -31.25 19.14
C ARG A 238 -30.89 -31.37 20.47
N SER A 239 -29.83 -30.58 20.67
CA SER A 239 -29.06 -30.60 21.92
C SER A 239 -29.85 -29.96 23.06
N VAL A 240 -30.47 -28.81 22.80
CA VAL A 240 -31.30 -28.09 23.78
C VAL A 240 -32.50 -28.96 24.17
N ASN A 241 -33.24 -29.51 23.20
CA ASN A 241 -34.37 -30.39 23.47
C ASN A 241 -33.97 -31.60 24.33
N LYS A 242 -32.80 -32.20 24.07
CA LYS A 242 -32.31 -33.33 24.88
C LYS A 242 -31.94 -32.94 26.31
N SER A 243 -31.46 -31.72 26.55
CA SER A 243 -31.03 -31.26 27.88
C SER A 243 -32.15 -30.64 28.71
N THR A 244 -33.12 -29.97 28.09
CA THR A 244 -34.14 -29.19 28.80
C THR A 244 -35.57 -29.65 28.52
N GLY A 245 -35.79 -30.57 27.57
CA GLY A 245 -37.13 -30.96 27.11
C GLY A 245 -37.88 -29.87 26.33
N LEU A 246 -37.26 -28.70 26.12
CA LEU A 246 -37.86 -27.58 25.40
C LEU A 246 -37.70 -27.80 23.89
N GLY A 247 -38.74 -28.35 23.28
CA GLY A 247 -38.84 -28.58 21.85
C GLY A 247 -39.01 -27.29 21.02
N ARG A 248 -38.84 -27.42 19.70
CA ARG A 248 -39.03 -26.31 18.75
C ARG A 248 -40.45 -25.72 18.79
N ASN A 249 -41.44 -26.55 19.15
CA ASN A 249 -42.85 -26.18 19.17
C ASN A 249 -43.26 -25.45 20.47
N THR A 250 -42.54 -25.66 21.58
CA THR A 250 -42.84 -24.99 22.85
C THR A 250 -42.27 -23.57 22.91
N LEU A 251 -41.18 -23.29 22.18
CA LEU A 251 -40.54 -21.97 22.14
C LEU A 251 -41.15 -21.00 21.11
N SER A 252 -41.84 -21.50 20.08
CA SER A 252 -42.50 -20.67 19.07
C SER A 252 -43.96 -20.33 19.40
N GLY A 253 -44.59 -21.04 20.34
CA GLY A 253 -45.98 -20.88 20.76
C GLY A 253 -46.17 -19.84 21.87
N GLY A 254 -45.65 -18.63 21.69
CA GLY A 254 -45.82 -17.55 22.66
C GLY A 254 -47.18 -16.86 22.61
N ARG A 255 -48.29 -17.61 22.46
CA ARG A 255 -49.67 -17.15 22.70
C ARG A 255 -50.62 -18.35 22.87
N SER A 256 -50.65 -18.95 24.06
CA SER A 256 -51.86 -19.51 24.66
C SER A 256 -51.56 -20.06 26.05
N SER A 257 -52.30 -19.52 27.02
CA SER A 257 -52.69 -20.11 28.31
C SER A 257 -52.19 -21.53 28.61
N CYS A 258 -51.29 -21.66 29.57
CA CYS A 258 -51.33 -22.65 30.67
C CYS A 258 -50.07 -22.51 31.52
N LEU A 259 -50.14 -21.66 32.54
CA LEU A 259 -49.42 -21.88 33.79
C LEU A 259 -50.48 -22.30 34.80
N ALA A 260 -50.81 -23.58 34.76
CA ALA A 260 -51.35 -24.30 35.89
C ALA A 260 -50.43 -25.51 36.11
N PHE A 261 -50.17 -25.76 37.39
CA PHE A 261 -49.45 -26.88 38.00
C PHE A 261 -47.97 -26.68 38.37
N TRP A 262 -47.81 -26.38 39.67
CA TRP A 262 -47.00 -27.06 40.70
C TRP A 262 -45.62 -27.60 40.30
#